data_AF-A0AAW0JI60-F1
#
_entry.id   AF-A0AAW0JI60-F1
#
_cell.length_a   1.000
_cell.length_b   1.000
_cell.length_c   1.000
_cell.angle_alpha   90.00
_cell.angle_beta   90.00
_cell.angle_gamma   90.00
#
_symmetry.space_group_name_H-M   'P 1'
#
loop_
_entity.id
_entity.type
_entity.pdbx_description
1 polymer ?
#
loop_
_entity_poly.entity_id
_entity_poly.type
_entity_poly.pdbx_seq_one_letter_code
_entity_poly.pdbx_strand_id
1 'polypeptide(L)'
;MAATACLNYGAPASLNPQQKQQSPSARNNCLIDATIMGKRNMMMMGLRGRYNKANKRAGMVRCSGIGIGDFIGGDLVKPDLGRWLSDVEEHKALAIYTPHEGGYEGRYLNRLRYQGYYFLDLTARGLGDPETTLTKVHPVCPAHVGKQPIARWYFPPEVDYRLAALPPDAKGLVVWIIEAKVLSKSELQFLALLPTLRPKVRVIAECGNWRKVVWKPLKEIAGLTANEEA
;
A
#
# COMPACT_ATOMS: atom_id res chain seq x y z
N MET A 1 31.66 -40.94 -16.30
CA MET A 1 31.57 -39.97 -17.41
C MET A 1 30.97 -38.71 -16.84
N ALA A 2 31.84 -37.74 -16.54
CA ALA A 2 31.49 -36.45 -15.97
C ALA A 2 30.92 -35.51 -17.05
N ALA A 3 29.94 -34.69 -16.67
CA ALA A 3 29.65 -33.41 -17.32
C ALA A 3 28.93 -32.51 -16.31
N THR A 4 29.74 -31.76 -15.57
CA THR A 4 29.38 -30.58 -14.77
C THR A 4 29.18 -29.38 -15.69
N ALA A 5 28.07 -28.65 -15.54
CA ALA A 5 27.90 -27.23 -15.86
C ALA A 5 26.44 -26.80 -15.58
N CYS A 6 26.06 -25.64 -15.05
CA CYS A 6 26.69 -24.56 -14.27
C CYS A 6 25.49 -23.88 -13.54
N LEU A 7 25.58 -23.69 -12.23
CA LEU A 7 24.61 -22.92 -11.43
C LEU A 7 24.98 -21.44 -11.53
N ASN A 8 24.12 -20.60 -12.10
CA ASN A 8 24.27 -19.15 -12.01
C ASN A 8 23.42 -18.61 -10.85
N TYR A 9 24.02 -18.60 -9.66
CA TYR A 9 23.60 -17.76 -8.55
C TYR A 9 24.18 -16.34 -8.75
N GLY A 10 23.32 -15.36 -8.97
CA GLY A 10 23.69 -13.95 -8.93
C GLY A 10 23.67 -13.43 -7.49
N ALA A 11 24.84 -13.33 -6.86
CA ALA A 11 25.08 -12.57 -5.64
C ALA A 11 25.78 -11.24 -5.99
N PRO A 12 25.65 -10.19 -5.15
CA PRO A 12 25.80 -8.80 -5.57
C PRO A 12 27.27 -8.35 -5.62
N ALA A 13 27.60 -7.56 -6.63
CA ALA A 13 28.91 -6.90 -6.73
C ALA A 13 28.95 -5.67 -5.81
N SER A 14 29.80 -5.76 -4.78
CA SER A 14 30.26 -4.63 -3.97
C SER A 14 31.33 -3.83 -4.72
N LEU A 15 31.11 -2.52 -4.92
CA LEU A 15 32.16 -1.58 -5.28
C LEU A 15 31.98 -0.29 -4.47
N ASN A 16 32.94 -0.03 -3.58
CA ASN A 16 33.23 1.27 -3.00
C ASN A 16 34.74 1.32 -2.72
N PRO A 17 35.43 2.40 -3.12
CA PRO A 17 36.11 3.17 -2.09
C PRO A 17 36.06 4.70 -2.32
N GLN A 18 35.68 5.39 -1.23
CA GLN A 18 36.17 6.68 -0.69
C GLN A 18 36.48 7.86 -1.66
N GLN A 19 35.74 8.97 -1.65
CA GLN A 19 35.61 10.01 -0.60
C GLN A 19 36.82 10.96 -0.54
N LYS A 20 36.63 12.24 -0.92
CA LYS A 20 37.45 13.36 -0.46
C LYS A 20 36.54 14.47 0.06
N GLN A 21 36.60 14.64 1.39
CA GLN A 21 35.89 15.59 2.23
C GLN A 21 36.48 16.99 2.09
N GLN A 22 35.65 18.04 2.21
CA GLN A 22 36.06 19.29 2.88
C GLN A 22 34.88 19.93 3.64
N SER A 23 35.17 20.32 4.87
CA SER A 23 34.38 21.05 5.88
C SER A 23 35.42 21.69 6.84
N PRO A 24 35.10 22.53 7.85
CA PRO A 24 34.06 23.56 8.02
C PRO A 24 34.64 24.86 8.69
N SER A 25 33.75 25.70 9.26
CA SER A 25 33.95 26.78 10.28
C SER A 25 34.07 28.22 9.74
N ALA A 26 33.67 29.31 10.41
CA ALA A 26 32.74 29.60 11.52
C ALA A 26 32.66 31.15 11.67
N ARG A 27 31.60 31.65 12.32
CA ARG A 27 31.47 32.92 13.10
C ARG A 27 31.33 34.30 12.41
N ASN A 28 30.14 34.85 12.64
CA ASN A 28 29.75 36.11 13.33
C ASN A 28 30.18 37.51 12.84
N ASN A 29 29.13 38.35 12.70
CA ASN A 29 29.00 39.79 12.97
C ASN A 29 29.98 40.79 12.33
N CYS A 30 29.44 41.81 11.65
CA CYS A 30 29.16 43.11 12.28
C CYS A 30 28.42 44.07 11.32
N LEU A 31 27.70 44.99 11.94
CA LEU A 31 26.93 46.08 11.39
C LEU A 31 27.84 47.24 10.88
N ILE A 32 27.19 48.19 10.21
CA ILE A 32 27.25 49.66 10.39
C ILE A 32 27.52 50.45 9.09
N ASP A 33 26.55 51.34 8.84
CA ASP A 33 26.58 52.69 8.28
C ASP A 33 26.84 53.04 6.80
N ALA A 34 25.76 53.62 6.27
CA ALA A 34 25.59 55.03 5.93
C ALA A 34 26.46 55.68 4.85
N THR A 35 25.70 56.40 3.99
CA THR A 35 26.06 57.69 3.37
C THR A 35 27.20 57.63 2.33
N ILE A 36 27.26 58.39 1.25
CA ILE A 36 26.63 59.65 0.86
C ILE A 36 26.90 59.86 -0.65
N MET A 37 25.96 60.54 -1.32
CA MET A 37 26.12 61.45 -2.48
C MET A 37 26.78 61.00 -3.79
N GLY A 38 26.05 61.26 -4.89
CA GLY A 38 26.60 61.28 -6.25
C GLY A 38 25.67 61.91 -7.28
N LYS A 39 25.33 63.19 -7.08
CA LYS A 39 24.75 64.17 -8.04
C LYS A 39 24.57 63.71 -9.50
N ARG A 40 23.33 63.76 -10.02
CA ARG A 40 23.03 64.27 -11.37
C ARG A 40 21.69 65.00 -11.38
N ASN A 41 21.76 66.31 -11.56
CA ASN A 41 20.63 67.16 -11.94
C ASN A 41 20.31 66.91 -13.41
N MET A 42 19.07 66.55 -13.73
CA MET A 42 18.42 66.92 -14.99
C MET A 42 16.96 67.22 -14.70
N MET A 43 16.61 68.51 -14.77
CA MET A 43 15.23 68.95 -14.91
C MET A 43 14.80 68.72 -16.36
N MET A 44 13.60 68.17 -16.57
CA MET A 44 12.75 68.51 -17.72
C MET A 44 11.28 68.41 -17.32
N MET A 45 10.57 69.51 -17.59
CA MET A 45 9.16 69.71 -17.31
C MET A 45 8.26 68.91 -18.26
N GLY A 46 7.18 68.38 -17.70
CA GLY A 46 5.84 68.40 -18.29
C GLY A 46 5.53 67.40 -19.40
N LEU A 47 4.59 66.47 -19.14
CA LEU A 47 3.48 66.18 -20.05
C LEU A 47 2.42 65.31 -19.35
N ARG A 48 1.18 65.78 -19.47
CA ARG A 48 -0.05 65.14 -19.01
C ARG A 48 -0.24 63.78 -19.70
N GLY A 49 -0.57 62.76 -18.91
CA GLY A 49 -1.08 61.49 -19.40
C GLY A 49 -1.91 60.82 -18.32
N ARG A 50 -3.22 61.15 -18.27
CA ARG A 50 -4.21 60.39 -17.48
C ARG A 50 -4.31 58.99 -18.07
N TYR A 51 -3.61 58.02 -17.48
CA TYR A 51 -3.92 56.62 -17.67
C TYR A 51 -4.83 56.17 -16.51
N ASN A 52 -6.11 55.97 -16.83
CA ASN A 52 -7.05 55.29 -15.95
C ASN A 52 -6.52 53.87 -15.72
N LYS A 53 -5.86 53.64 -14.58
CA LYS A 53 -5.58 52.29 -14.08
C LYS A 53 -6.92 51.66 -13.72
N ALA A 54 -7.48 50.90 -14.66
CA ALA A 54 -8.53 49.95 -14.35
C ALA A 54 -7.98 48.98 -13.30
N ASN A 55 -8.42 49.13 -12.05
CA ASN A 55 -8.17 48.19 -10.97
C ASN A 55 -8.78 46.84 -11.38
N LYS A 56 -8.02 46.00 -12.07
CA LYS A 56 -8.28 44.56 -12.09
C LYS A 56 -8.07 44.09 -10.66
N ARG A 57 -9.15 44.07 -9.87
CA ARG A 57 -9.22 43.28 -8.65
C ARG A 57 -9.02 41.83 -9.10
N ALA A 58 -7.78 41.34 -9.02
CA ALA A 58 -7.52 39.92 -9.01
C ALA A 58 -8.29 39.39 -7.82
N GLY A 59 -9.47 38.83 -8.08
CA GLY A 59 -10.25 38.15 -7.07
C GLY A 59 -9.41 37.00 -6.56
N MET A 60 -8.74 37.18 -5.43
CA MET A 60 -8.20 36.07 -4.68
C MET A 60 -9.41 35.25 -4.27
N VAL A 61 -9.65 34.15 -4.98
CA VAL A 61 -10.64 33.14 -4.59
C VAL A 61 -10.14 32.59 -3.26
N ARG A 62 -10.57 33.21 -2.16
CA ARG A 62 -10.36 32.65 -0.83
C ARG A 62 -11.32 31.50 -0.72
N CYS A 63 -10.81 30.29 -0.89
CA CYS A 63 -11.57 29.09 -0.60
C CYS A 63 -11.77 29.02 0.92
N SER A 64 -12.82 29.67 1.42
CA SER A 64 -13.15 29.85 2.84
C SER A 64 -13.68 28.56 3.51
N GLY A 65 -13.25 27.40 3.02
CA GLY A 65 -13.68 26.09 3.50
C GLY A 65 -12.70 24.95 3.21
N ILE A 66 -11.49 25.23 2.70
CA ILE A 66 -10.48 24.20 2.48
C ILE A 66 -9.82 23.91 3.83
N GLY A 67 -10.24 22.82 4.47
CA GLY A 67 -9.60 22.32 5.68
C GLY A 67 -8.23 21.73 5.36
N ILE A 68 -7.40 21.50 6.37
CA ILE A 68 -6.14 20.73 6.21
C ILE A 68 -6.42 19.35 5.59
N GLY A 69 -7.60 18.78 5.89
CA GLY A 69 -8.09 17.55 5.28
C GLY A 69 -8.24 17.64 3.75
N ASP A 70 -8.51 18.80 3.16
CA ASP A 70 -8.61 18.92 1.70
C ASP A 70 -7.24 19.04 1.02
N PHE A 71 -6.22 19.50 1.76
CA PHE A 71 -4.83 19.58 1.28
C PHE A 71 -4.07 18.25 1.38
N ILE A 72 -4.38 17.46 2.41
CA ILE A 72 -3.73 16.16 2.66
C ILE A 72 -4.61 15.01 2.15
N GLY A 73 -5.88 15.27 1.80
CA GLY A 73 -6.90 14.25 1.58
C GLY A 73 -7.45 13.80 2.94
N GLY A 74 -8.75 14.04 3.19
CA GLY A 74 -9.37 13.87 4.51
C GLY A 74 -9.32 12.43 5.03
N ASP A 75 -8.94 11.49 4.17
CA ASP A 75 -8.73 10.09 4.52
C ASP A 75 -7.36 9.82 5.17
N LEU A 76 -6.32 10.63 4.91
CA LEU A 76 -4.99 10.43 5.49
C LEU A 76 -4.89 10.84 6.97
N VAL A 77 -5.84 11.61 7.47
CA VAL A 77 -5.86 12.17 8.84
C VAL A 77 -6.64 11.31 9.85
N LYS A 78 -7.22 10.17 9.43
CA LYS A 78 -8.05 9.36 10.33
C LYS A 78 -7.23 8.55 11.35
N PRO A 79 -7.58 8.53 12.65
CA PRO A 79 -6.95 7.67 13.66
C PRO A 79 -7.43 6.20 13.61
N ASP A 80 -7.99 5.77 12.48
CA ASP A 80 -8.64 4.47 12.29
C ASP A 80 -7.65 3.28 12.23
N LEU A 81 -6.35 3.53 12.07
CA LEU A 81 -5.31 2.51 12.04
C LEU A 81 -5.19 1.69 13.33
N GLY A 82 -5.45 2.30 14.49
CA GLY A 82 -5.38 1.58 15.78
C GLY A 82 -6.49 0.53 15.89
N ARG A 83 -7.71 0.95 15.49
CA ARG A 83 -8.86 0.05 15.40
C ARG A 83 -8.63 -1.06 14.39
N TRP A 84 -8.12 -0.73 13.20
CA TRP A 84 -7.77 -1.71 12.17
C TRP A 84 -6.87 -2.85 12.69
N LEU A 85 -5.78 -2.50 13.38
CA LEU A 85 -4.86 -3.52 13.93
C LEU A 85 -5.54 -4.42 14.97
N SER A 86 -6.36 -3.83 15.83
CA SER A 86 -7.10 -4.55 16.86
C SER A 86 -8.11 -5.52 16.22
N ASP A 87 -8.88 -5.03 15.25
CA ASP A 87 -9.90 -5.82 14.54
C ASP A 87 -9.28 -6.97 13.71
N VAL A 88 -8.09 -6.77 13.11
CA VAL A 88 -7.34 -7.84 12.41
C VAL A 88 -6.90 -8.93 13.40
N GLU A 89 -6.51 -8.56 14.61
CA GLU A 89 -6.06 -9.52 15.62
C GLU A 89 -7.21 -10.27 16.27
N GLU A 90 -8.32 -9.59 16.52
CA GLU A 90 -9.54 -10.14 17.11
C GLU A 90 -10.27 -11.08 16.14
N HIS A 91 -10.65 -10.59 14.96
CA HIS A 91 -11.48 -11.35 14.03
C HIS A 91 -10.69 -12.32 13.16
N LYS A 92 -9.38 -12.07 12.97
CA LYS A 92 -8.42 -12.82 12.15
C LYS A 92 -8.72 -12.92 10.64
N ALA A 93 -9.99 -12.84 10.25
CA ALA A 93 -10.47 -12.80 8.89
C ALA A 93 -11.39 -11.58 8.70
N LEU A 94 -11.00 -10.68 7.82
CA LEU A 94 -11.75 -9.45 7.51
C LEU A 94 -12.12 -9.41 6.03
N ALA A 95 -13.30 -8.87 5.76
CA ALA A 95 -13.65 -8.35 4.44
C ALA A 95 -13.41 -6.84 4.43
N ILE A 96 -12.70 -6.36 3.42
CA ILE A 96 -12.46 -4.95 3.21
C ILE A 96 -13.25 -4.47 2.00
N TYR A 97 -13.76 -3.24 2.09
CA TYR A 97 -14.46 -2.53 1.04
C TYR A 97 -13.74 -1.23 0.78
N THR A 98 -13.18 -1.12 -0.42
CA THR A 98 -12.26 -0.05 -0.79
C THR A 98 -12.87 0.78 -1.92
N PRO A 99 -12.55 2.07 -2.01
CA PRO A 99 -13.11 2.89 -3.07
C PRO A 99 -12.49 2.53 -4.43
N HIS A 100 -13.23 2.82 -5.50
CA HIS A 100 -12.89 2.38 -6.85
C HIS A 100 -11.61 3.03 -7.41
N GLU A 101 -11.16 4.13 -6.82
CA GLU A 101 -9.94 4.81 -7.27
C GLU A 101 -8.66 4.03 -6.91
N GLY A 102 -8.76 3.10 -5.95
CA GLY A 102 -7.60 2.36 -5.43
C GLY A 102 -6.66 3.23 -4.58
N GLY A 103 -5.60 2.63 -4.07
CA GLY A 103 -4.53 3.33 -3.33
C GLY A 103 -4.75 3.50 -1.83
N TYR A 104 -6.00 3.63 -1.37
CA TYR A 104 -6.30 3.76 0.06
C TYR A 104 -5.93 2.53 0.90
N GLU A 105 -5.93 1.36 0.27
CA GLU A 105 -5.61 0.05 0.85
C GLU A 105 -4.17 -0.02 1.36
N GLY A 106 -3.25 0.61 0.61
CA GLY A 106 -1.82 0.62 0.89
C GLY A 106 -1.50 1.18 2.28
N ARG A 107 -2.33 2.08 2.82
CA ARG A 107 -2.19 2.62 4.17
C ARG A 107 -2.34 1.53 5.24
N TYR A 108 -3.38 0.71 5.12
CA TYR A 108 -3.68 -0.39 6.05
C TYR A 108 -2.70 -1.55 5.91
N LEU A 109 -2.34 -1.86 4.66
CA LEU A 109 -1.34 -2.86 4.32
C LEU A 109 0.04 -2.49 4.87
N ASN A 110 0.51 -1.25 4.66
CA ASN A 110 1.79 -0.80 5.19
C ASN A 110 1.81 -0.83 6.72
N ARG A 111 0.70 -0.49 7.37
CA ARG A 111 0.60 -0.53 8.82
C ARG A 111 0.79 -1.96 9.37
N LEU A 112 0.23 -2.96 8.69
CA LEU A 112 0.44 -4.36 9.02
C LEU A 112 1.88 -4.83 8.73
N ARG A 113 2.48 -4.39 7.63
CA ARG A 113 3.90 -4.68 7.33
C ARG A 113 4.82 -4.16 8.44
N TYR A 114 4.57 -2.94 8.95
CA TYR A 114 5.34 -2.39 10.07
C TYR A 114 5.17 -3.18 11.38
N GLN A 115 4.10 -3.95 11.55
CA GLN A 115 3.90 -4.85 12.69
C GLN A 115 4.61 -6.21 12.52
N GLY A 116 5.34 -6.41 11.42
CA GLY A 116 6.06 -7.66 11.15
C GLY A 116 5.20 -8.75 10.53
N TYR A 117 4.06 -8.41 9.92
CA TYR A 117 3.30 -9.34 9.08
C TYR A 117 3.88 -9.42 7.67
N TYR A 118 3.99 -10.65 7.16
CA TYR A 118 4.34 -10.93 5.77
C TYR A 118 3.08 -11.10 4.93
N PHE A 119 3.18 -10.80 3.64
CA PHE A 119 2.03 -10.77 2.74
C PHE A 119 2.11 -11.85 1.68
N LEU A 120 0.97 -12.51 1.48
CA LEU A 120 0.67 -13.36 0.34
C LEU A 120 -0.46 -12.65 -0.43
N ASP A 121 -0.07 -11.87 -1.43
CA ASP A 121 -1.00 -11.15 -2.30
C ASP A 121 -1.49 -12.12 -3.39
N LEU A 122 -2.80 -12.35 -3.45
CA LEU A 122 -3.46 -13.26 -4.38
C LEU A 122 -4.62 -12.58 -5.08
N THR A 123 -4.90 -12.99 -6.32
CA THR A 123 -6.08 -12.53 -7.06
C THR A 123 -7.14 -13.63 -7.06
N ALA A 124 -8.35 -13.32 -6.60
CA ALA A 124 -9.42 -14.31 -6.48
C ALA A 124 -9.75 -14.99 -7.82
N ARG A 125 -9.75 -14.23 -8.92
CA ARG A 125 -10.06 -14.76 -10.26
C ARG A 125 -9.09 -15.83 -10.76
N GLY A 126 -7.83 -15.78 -10.33
CA GLY A 126 -6.79 -16.73 -10.73
C GLY A 126 -6.63 -17.92 -9.80
N LEU A 127 -7.33 -17.94 -8.66
CA LEU A 127 -7.08 -18.88 -7.57
C LEU A 127 -7.71 -20.26 -7.80
N GLY A 128 -8.81 -20.32 -8.57
CA GLY A 128 -9.64 -21.52 -8.66
C GLY A 128 -10.29 -21.82 -7.31
N ASP A 129 -10.25 -23.08 -6.87
CA ASP A 129 -10.74 -23.46 -5.54
C ASP A 129 -9.74 -23.03 -4.44
N PRO A 130 -10.10 -22.10 -3.54
CA PRO A 130 -9.21 -21.59 -2.51
C PRO A 130 -8.79 -22.69 -1.51
N GLU A 131 -9.62 -23.69 -1.25
CA GLU A 131 -9.26 -24.76 -0.33
C GLU A 131 -8.07 -25.55 -0.86
N THR A 132 -8.20 -26.02 -2.10
CA THR A 132 -7.17 -26.84 -2.75
C THR A 132 -5.90 -26.03 -3.02
N THR A 133 -6.02 -24.80 -3.53
CA THR A 133 -4.84 -23.99 -3.88
C THR A 133 -4.04 -23.54 -2.66
N LEU A 134 -4.70 -23.16 -1.56
CA LEU A 134 -4.02 -22.62 -0.38
C LEU A 134 -3.43 -23.69 0.55
N THR A 135 -4.11 -24.82 0.70
CA THR A 135 -3.78 -25.82 1.74
C THR A 135 -3.30 -27.16 1.22
N LYS A 136 -3.55 -27.48 -0.06
CA LYS A 136 -3.20 -28.78 -0.64
C LYS A 136 -2.17 -28.61 -1.76
N VAL A 137 -1.47 -29.70 -2.04
CA VAL A 137 -0.67 -29.81 -3.27
C VAL A 137 -1.65 -29.90 -4.43
N HIS A 138 -1.55 -28.98 -5.39
CA HIS A 138 -2.50 -28.91 -6.50
C HIS A 138 -1.77 -28.98 -7.84
N PRO A 139 -2.34 -29.69 -8.83
CA PRO A 139 -1.73 -29.75 -10.14
C PRO A 139 -2.11 -28.54 -11.00
N VAL A 140 -1.09 -27.91 -11.59
CA VAL A 140 -1.24 -26.86 -12.60
C VAL A 140 -0.78 -27.38 -13.95
N CYS A 141 -1.62 -27.19 -14.96
CA CYS A 141 -1.28 -27.52 -16.34
C CYS A 141 -0.66 -26.28 -17.02
N PRO A 142 0.65 -26.27 -17.35
CA PRO A 142 1.23 -25.19 -18.10
C PRO A 142 0.64 -25.12 -19.52
N ALA A 143 0.69 -23.93 -20.11
CA ALA A 143 0.20 -23.72 -21.48
C ALA A 143 1.05 -24.52 -22.48
N HIS A 144 0.47 -25.57 -23.06
CA HIS A 144 1.19 -26.48 -23.96
C HIS A 144 1.15 -26.04 -25.44
N VAL A 145 0.24 -25.11 -25.81
CA VAL A 145 0.10 -24.47 -27.14
C VAL A 145 0.18 -25.46 -28.32
N GLY A 146 -0.23 -26.72 -28.11
CA GLY A 146 -0.17 -27.80 -29.09
C GLY A 146 1.25 -28.32 -29.46
N LYS A 147 2.32 -27.76 -28.88
CA LYS A 147 3.71 -28.16 -29.18
C LYS A 147 4.32 -29.06 -28.11
N GLN A 148 3.83 -28.95 -26.87
CA GLN A 148 4.30 -29.73 -25.74
C GLN A 148 3.27 -30.79 -25.36
N PRO A 149 3.70 -31.93 -24.79
CA PRO A 149 2.77 -32.87 -24.17
C PRO A 149 2.04 -32.21 -22.99
N ILE A 150 0.86 -32.73 -22.64
CA ILE A 150 0.11 -32.27 -21.48
C ILE A 150 0.88 -32.64 -20.22
N ALA A 151 1.67 -31.70 -19.73
CA ALA A 151 2.40 -31.82 -18.48
C ALA A 151 1.51 -31.36 -17.30
N ARG A 152 1.83 -31.85 -16.10
CA ARG A 152 1.15 -31.46 -14.87
C ARG A 152 2.20 -31.18 -13.81
N TRP A 153 2.29 -29.92 -13.39
CA TRP A 153 3.23 -29.48 -12.38
C TRP A 153 2.50 -29.42 -11.04
N TYR A 154 3.04 -30.08 -10.03
CA TYR A 154 2.45 -30.09 -8.70
C TYR A 154 3.00 -28.94 -7.89
N PHE A 155 2.16 -27.95 -7.63
CA PHE A 155 2.52 -26.79 -6.84
C PHE A 155 2.33 -27.12 -5.36
N PRO A 156 3.28 -26.71 -4.49
CA PRO A 156 3.13 -26.88 -3.06
C PRO A 156 1.96 -26.03 -2.52
N PRO A 157 1.42 -26.35 -1.33
CA PRO A 157 0.39 -25.54 -0.70
C PRO A 157 0.91 -24.12 -0.41
N GLU A 158 0.30 -23.09 -1.00
CA GLU A 158 0.80 -21.72 -0.96
C GLU A 158 0.96 -21.17 0.46
N VAL A 159 -0.01 -21.43 1.34
CA VAL A 159 0.01 -20.92 2.72
C VAL A 159 1.07 -21.66 3.54
N ASP A 160 1.06 -22.99 3.51
CA ASP A 160 1.96 -23.80 4.34
C ASP A 160 3.42 -23.66 3.88
N TYR A 161 3.66 -23.59 2.58
CA TYR A 161 4.99 -23.35 2.02
C TYR A 161 5.55 -22.00 2.46
N ARG A 162 4.73 -20.94 2.41
CA ARG A 162 5.16 -19.60 2.85
C ARG A 162 5.32 -19.52 4.36
N LEU A 163 4.45 -20.16 5.14
CA LEU A 163 4.59 -20.24 6.58
C LEU A 163 5.90 -20.92 7.00
N ALA A 164 6.32 -21.97 6.29
CA ALA A 164 7.59 -22.64 6.53
C ALA A 164 8.80 -21.77 6.16
N ALA A 165 8.66 -20.88 5.17
CA ALA A 165 9.68 -19.93 4.75
C ALA A 165 9.70 -18.62 5.56
N LEU A 166 8.77 -18.42 6.49
CA LEU A 166 8.75 -17.22 7.33
C LEU A 166 9.93 -17.20 8.30
N PRO A 167 10.53 -16.02 8.54
CA PRO A 167 11.52 -15.90 9.59
C PRO A 167 10.86 -16.05 10.97
N PRO A 168 11.58 -16.55 11.98
CA PRO A 168 11.00 -16.92 13.28
C PRO A 168 10.50 -15.72 14.11
N ASP A 169 10.96 -14.52 13.78
CA ASP A 169 10.59 -13.24 14.40
C ASP A 169 9.30 -12.64 13.81
N ALA A 170 8.81 -13.16 12.67
CA ALA A 170 7.60 -12.68 12.03
C ALA A 170 6.34 -12.95 12.87
N LYS A 171 5.43 -11.98 12.91
CA LYS A 171 4.15 -12.11 13.63
C LYS A 171 3.23 -13.13 12.97
N GLY A 172 3.25 -13.19 11.63
CA GLY A 172 2.45 -14.14 10.86
C GLY A 172 2.35 -13.80 9.37
N LEU A 173 1.54 -14.59 8.67
CA LEU A 173 1.23 -14.40 7.25
C LEU A 173 -0.17 -13.80 7.09
N VAL A 174 -0.27 -12.72 6.32
CA VAL A 174 -1.53 -12.14 5.87
C VAL A 174 -1.77 -12.59 4.44
N VAL A 175 -2.87 -13.31 4.22
CA VAL A 175 -3.36 -13.65 2.89
C VAL A 175 -4.27 -12.51 2.43
N TRP A 176 -3.78 -11.71 1.49
CA TRP A 176 -4.51 -10.58 0.94
C TRP A 176 -5.11 -10.97 -0.41
N ILE A 177 -6.43 -11.12 -0.45
CA ILE A 177 -7.17 -11.57 -1.62
C ILE A 177 -7.81 -10.37 -2.30
N ILE A 178 -7.21 -10.00 -3.42
CA ILE A 178 -7.66 -8.93 -4.31
C ILE A 178 -8.84 -9.45 -5.14
N GLU A 179 -9.86 -8.60 -5.31
CA GLU A 179 -11.09 -8.93 -6.05
C GLU A 179 -11.90 -10.12 -5.51
N ALA A 180 -11.91 -10.35 -4.19
CA ALA A 180 -12.67 -11.43 -3.55
C ALA A 180 -14.20 -11.38 -3.79
N LYS A 181 -14.74 -10.29 -4.35
CA LYS A 181 -16.14 -10.20 -4.82
C LYS A 181 -16.57 -11.28 -5.81
N VAL A 182 -15.61 -11.93 -6.49
CA VAL A 182 -15.87 -13.01 -7.46
C VAL A 182 -16.10 -14.35 -6.76
N LEU A 183 -15.65 -14.49 -5.51
CA LEU A 183 -15.78 -15.73 -4.75
C LEU A 183 -17.23 -15.97 -4.32
N SER A 184 -17.60 -17.23 -4.36
CA SER A 184 -18.85 -17.75 -3.82
C SER A 184 -18.88 -17.66 -2.28
N LYS A 185 -20.08 -17.73 -1.71
CA LYS A 185 -20.24 -17.70 -0.25
C LYS A 185 -19.50 -18.85 0.45
N SER A 186 -19.50 -20.05 -0.13
CA SER A 186 -18.77 -21.21 0.40
C SER A 186 -17.26 -20.98 0.43
N GLU A 187 -16.71 -20.33 -0.61
CA GLU A 187 -15.29 -19.98 -0.65
C GLU A 187 -14.93 -18.93 0.42
N LEU A 188 -15.80 -17.93 0.62
CA LEU A 188 -15.64 -16.96 1.71
C LEU A 188 -15.75 -17.61 3.09
N GLN A 189 -16.62 -18.63 3.26
CA GLN A 189 -16.71 -19.41 4.49
C GLN A 189 -15.40 -20.15 4.78
N PHE A 190 -14.81 -20.81 3.77
CA PHE A 190 -13.52 -21.45 3.91
C PHE A 190 -12.43 -20.45 4.34
N LEU A 191 -12.37 -19.29 3.70
CA LEU A 191 -11.42 -18.23 4.04
C LEU A 191 -11.61 -17.71 5.48
N ALA A 192 -12.85 -17.65 5.97
CA ALA A 192 -13.13 -17.30 7.36
C ALA A 192 -12.68 -18.38 8.36
N LEU A 193 -12.63 -19.65 7.94
CA LEU A 193 -12.16 -20.78 8.75
C LEU A 193 -10.63 -20.96 8.71
N LEU A 194 -9.96 -20.42 7.68
CA LEU A 194 -8.51 -20.60 7.49
C LEU A 194 -7.66 -20.18 8.72
N PRO A 195 -7.93 -19.06 9.42
CA PRO A 195 -7.19 -18.71 10.64
C PRO A 195 -7.42 -19.67 11.82
N THR A 196 -8.51 -20.44 11.81
CA THR A 196 -8.78 -21.48 12.80
C THR A 196 -7.91 -22.71 12.54
N LEU A 197 -7.73 -23.07 11.26
CA LEU A 197 -6.84 -24.17 10.84
C LEU A 197 -5.36 -23.82 11.02
N ARG A 198 -5.00 -22.56 10.73
CA ARG A 198 -3.62 -22.04 10.82
C ARG A 198 -3.59 -20.75 11.66
N PRO A 199 -3.23 -20.81 12.94
CA PRO A 199 -3.38 -19.67 13.86
C PRO A 199 -2.44 -18.49 13.57
N LYS A 200 -1.33 -18.72 12.86
CA LYS A 200 -0.39 -17.67 12.40
C LYS A 200 -0.85 -16.96 11.12
N VAL A 201 -1.99 -17.38 10.55
CA VAL A 201 -2.53 -16.80 9.32
C VAL A 201 -3.63 -15.81 9.64
N ARG A 202 -3.64 -14.70 8.90
CA ARG A 202 -4.71 -13.70 8.87
C ARG A 202 -5.20 -13.58 7.44
N VAL A 203 -6.49 -13.34 7.26
CA VAL A 203 -7.10 -13.26 5.93
C VAL A 203 -7.76 -11.92 5.75
N ILE A 204 -7.49 -11.27 4.63
CA ILE A 204 -8.13 -10.02 4.23
C ILE A 204 -8.63 -10.19 2.81
N ALA A 205 -9.93 -10.00 2.61
CA ALA A 205 -10.60 -10.24 1.34
C ALA A 205 -11.31 -8.97 0.85
N GLU A 206 -11.00 -8.53 -0.37
CA GLU A 206 -11.65 -7.39 -1.03
C GLU A 206 -13.00 -7.80 -1.62
N CYS A 207 -14.04 -7.83 -0.78
CA CYS A 207 -15.36 -8.34 -1.16
C CYS A 207 -16.22 -7.34 -1.96
N GLY A 208 -15.74 -6.12 -2.18
CA GLY A 208 -16.46 -5.13 -2.96
C GLY A 208 -15.92 -3.73 -2.74
N ASN A 209 -16.74 -2.75 -3.10
CA ASN A 209 -16.30 -1.35 -3.13
C ASN A 209 -17.20 -0.46 -2.28
N TRP A 210 -16.62 0.61 -1.74
CA TRP A 210 -17.35 1.61 -0.96
C TRP A 210 -16.70 2.99 -1.10
N ARG A 211 -17.43 4.10 -0.91
CA ARG A 211 -16.87 5.46 -1.05
C ARG A 211 -15.78 5.82 -0.03
N LYS A 212 -15.64 5.02 1.02
CA LYS A 212 -14.66 5.16 2.10
C LYS A 212 -14.18 3.75 2.42
N VAL A 213 -12.95 3.61 2.91
CA VAL A 213 -12.49 2.29 3.38
C VAL A 213 -13.31 1.88 4.61
N VAL A 214 -13.97 0.74 4.50
CA VAL A 214 -14.74 0.09 5.56
C VAL A 214 -14.34 -1.37 5.59
N TRP A 215 -14.25 -1.95 6.78
CA TRP A 215 -14.03 -3.39 6.94
C TRP A 215 -15.08 -3.98 7.86
N LYS A 216 -15.33 -5.27 7.68
CA LYS A 216 -16.22 -6.07 8.52
C LYS A 216 -15.61 -7.45 8.73
N PRO A 217 -15.97 -8.16 9.80
CA PRO A 217 -15.57 -9.56 9.99
C PRO A 217 -16.05 -10.42 8.81
N LEU A 218 -15.16 -11.26 8.28
CA LEU A 218 -15.50 -12.11 7.13
C LEU A 218 -16.60 -13.13 7.49
N LYS A 219 -16.68 -13.53 8.76
CA LYS A 219 -17.70 -14.44 9.29
C LYS A 219 -19.13 -13.93 9.10
N GLU A 220 -19.34 -12.62 9.26
CA GLU A 220 -20.66 -12.00 9.07
C GLU A 220 -21.10 -12.07 7.60
N ILE A 221 -20.18 -11.79 6.68
CA ILE A 221 -20.47 -11.77 5.24
C ILE A 221 -20.61 -13.18 4.67
N ALA A 222 -19.83 -14.12 5.19
CA ALA A 222 -19.90 -15.52 4.83
C ALA A 222 -21.19 -16.22 5.37
N GLY A 223 -21.95 -15.55 6.24
CA GLY A 223 -23.16 -16.09 6.86
C GLY A 223 -22.88 -17.17 7.91
N LEU A 224 -21.70 -17.13 8.54
CA LEU A 224 -21.31 -18.06 9.62
C LEU A 224 -21.82 -17.60 10.99
N THR A 225 -22.22 -16.33 11.13
CA THR A 225 -22.95 -15.85 12.30
C THR A 225 -24.40 -16.29 12.16
N ALA A 226 -24.72 -17.48 12.68
CA ALA A 226 -26.09 -17.91 12.88
C ALA A 226 -26.77 -16.96 13.87
N ASN A 227 -28.03 -16.62 13.59
CA ASN A 227 -28.97 -15.91 14.44
C ASN A 227 -28.80 -16.28 15.93
N GLU A 228 -28.20 -15.39 16.74
CA GLU A 228 -28.25 -15.47 18.21
C GLU A 228 -29.44 -14.72 18.80
N GLU A 229 -30.49 -14.46 18.01
CA GLU A 229 -31.72 -13.85 18.49
C GLU A 229 -32.93 -14.53 17.83
N ALA A 230 -33.54 -15.44 18.58
CA ALA A 230 -34.89 -15.96 18.38
C ALA A 230 -35.74 -15.55 19.60
#